data_AF-A0A957UDN6-F1
#
_entry.id   AF-A0A957UDN6-F1
#
_cell.length_a   1.000
_cell.length_b   1.000
_cell.length_c   1.000
_cell.angle_alpha   90.00
_cell.angle_beta   90.00
_cell.angle_gamma   90.00
#
_symmetry.space_group_name_H-M   'P 1'
#
loop_
_entity.id
_entity.type
_entity.pdbx_description
1 polymer ?
#
loop_
_entity_poly.entity_id
_entity_poly.type
_entity_poly.pdbx_seq_one_letter_code
_entity_poly.pdbx_strand_id
1 'polypeptide(L)'
;HARRKMINIYDINPDTVGRFDLVFCGSVLLHLTDPARALMRIQSVTQQVAVIATVVYPLATPEPLARYMGEPGGFTWWYPNRAAFEAMVRSAGFAGWEWFSEFRLDYADGQPGPYHGVIRAWNTPQRPALLDDSDQPPTNLVKEKVTLSAGGAGWLDPYKEKVRGLLGR
;
A
#
# COMPACT_ATOMS: atom_id res chain seq x y z
N HIS A 1 -19.58 -11.39 -15.03
CA HIS A 1 -19.03 -12.64 -14.46
C HIS A 1 -17.72 -12.32 -13.75
N ALA A 2 -17.51 -12.77 -12.51
CA ALA A 2 -16.25 -12.62 -11.79
C ALA A 2 -15.55 -13.98 -11.67
N ARG A 3 -14.21 -14.03 -11.77
CA ARG A 3 -13.41 -15.26 -11.66
C ARG A 3 -12.34 -15.09 -10.59
N ARG A 4 -12.27 -16.04 -9.66
CA ARG A 4 -11.18 -16.14 -8.67
C ARG A 4 -10.05 -17.00 -9.23
N LYS A 5 -8.81 -16.58 -9.03
CA LYS A 5 -7.60 -17.36 -9.33
C LYS A 5 -6.65 -17.31 -8.14
N MET A 6 -6.15 -18.46 -7.71
CA MET A 6 -5.07 -18.54 -6.72
C MET A 6 -3.74 -18.47 -7.45
N ILE A 7 -2.92 -17.47 -7.15
CA ILE A 7 -1.64 -17.22 -7.81
C ILE A 7 -0.74 -16.39 -6.89
N ASN A 8 0.58 -16.61 -6.97
CA ASN A 8 1.55 -15.75 -6.30
C ASN A 8 1.67 -14.43 -7.06
N ILE A 9 1.73 -13.31 -6.35
CA ILE A 9 1.89 -11.99 -6.95
C ILE A 9 3.16 -11.87 -7.81
N TYR A 10 4.23 -12.62 -7.52
CA TYR A 10 5.43 -12.60 -8.35
C TYR A 10 5.27 -13.29 -9.70
N ASP A 11 4.23 -14.10 -9.84
CA ASP A 11 3.94 -14.88 -11.05
C ASP A 11 2.88 -14.23 -11.94
N ILE A 12 2.22 -13.14 -11.48
CA ILE A 12 1.26 -12.43 -12.32
C ILE A 12 1.97 -11.72 -13.47
N ASN A 13 1.44 -11.86 -14.66
CA ASN A 13 1.88 -11.21 -15.89
C ASN A 13 0.74 -11.31 -16.94
N PRO A 14 0.83 -10.61 -18.08
CA PRO A 14 -0.20 -10.63 -19.11
C PRO A 14 -0.58 -12.04 -19.60
N ASP A 15 0.36 -12.97 -19.70
CA ASP A 15 0.10 -14.32 -20.20
C ASP A 15 -0.61 -15.20 -19.16
N THR A 16 -0.41 -14.93 -17.87
CA THR A 16 -1.02 -15.72 -16.79
C THR A 16 -2.39 -15.20 -16.37
N VAL A 17 -2.62 -13.89 -16.39
CA VAL A 17 -3.87 -13.30 -15.89
C VAL A 17 -4.55 -12.34 -16.86
N GLY A 18 -3.92 -12.01 -18.00
CA GLY A 18 -4.39 -10.96 -18.89
C GLY A 18 -3.98 -9.57 -18.41
N ARG A 19 -4.63 -8.55 -18.97
CA ARG A 19 -4.49 -7.16 -18.55
C ARG A 19 -5.85 -6.61 -18.15
N PHE A 20 -5.84 -5.60 -17.29
CA PHE A 20 -7.04 -5.00 -16.71
C PHE A 20 -6.97 -3.48 -16.78
N ASP A 21 -8.08 -2.83 -17.13
CA ASP A 21 -8.21 -1.37 -17.06
C ASP A 21 -7.92 -0.84 -15.66
N LEU A 22 -8.40 -1.55 -14.64
CA LEU A 22 -8.21 -1.23 -13.24
C LEU A 22 -7.59 -2.43 -12.49
N VAL A 23 -6.51 -2.17 -11.76
CA VAL A 23 -5.90 -3.12 -10.83
C VAL A 23 -5.94 -2.54 -9.42
N PHE A 24 -6.38 -3.33 -8.44
CA PHE A 24 -6.45 -2.92 -7.03
C PHE A 24 -5.55 -3.81 -6.18
N CYS A 25 -4.61 -3.22 -5.45
CA CYS A 25 -3.70 -3.89 -4.53
C CYS A 25 -3.85 -3.25 -3.13
N GLY A 26 -4.80 -3.77 -2.34
CA GLY A 26 -5.10 -3.25 -1.00
C GLY A 26 -4.23 -3.90 0.07
N SER A 27 -3.21 -3.18 0.56
CA SER A 27 -2.36 -3.58 1.69
C SER A 27 -1.76 -4.98 1.57
N VAL A 28 -1.28 -5.35 0.39
CA VAL A 28 -0.57 -6.63 0.18
C VAL A 28 0.94 -6.44 0.30
N LEU A 29 1.49 -5.30 -0.13
CA LEU A 29 2.93 -5.11 -0.31
C LEU A 29 3.75 -5.29 0.98
N LEU A 30 3.21 -4.90 2.13
CA LEU A 30 3.88 -5.08 3.43
C LEU A 30 4.17 -6.56 3.76
N HIS A 31 3.39 -7.49 3.21
CA HIS A 31 3.53 -8.92 3.43
C HIS A 31 4.58 -9.58 2.51
N LEU A 32 5.17 -8.81 1.61
CA LEU A 32 6.04 -9.32 0.55
C LEU A 32 7.52 -9.07 0.87
N THR A 33 8.33 -10.09 0.63
CA THR A 33 9.79 -10.00 0.69
C THR A 33 10.38 -8.99 -0.30
N ASP A 34 9.76 -8.86 -1.48
CA ASP A 34 10.20 -8.00 -2.59
C ASP A 34 9.02 -7.16 -3.11
N PRO A 35 8.64 -6.07 -2.41
CA PRO A 35 7.53 -5.22 -2.83
C PRO A 35 7.79 -4.50 -4.16
N ALA A 36 9.05 -4.26 -4.51
CA ALA A 36 9.42 -3.63 -5.78
C ALA A 36 9.08 -4.54 -6.97
N ARG A 37 9.43 -5.83 -6.90
CA ARG A 37 9.06 -6.81 -7.93
C ARG A 37 7.56 -6.96 -8.04
N ALA A 38 6.84 -6.99 -6.92
CA ALA A 38 5.38 -7.05 -6.93
C ALA A 38 4.77 -5.86 -7.67
N LEU A 39 5.29 -4.65 -7.45
CA LEU A 39 4.85 -3.45 -8.18
C LEU A 39 5.14 -3.54 -9.68
N MET A 40 6.29 -4.06 -10.11
CA MET A 40 6.57 -4.31 -11.53
C MET A 40 5.57 -5.31 -12.13
N ARG A 41 5.18 -6.34 -11.38
CA ARG A 41 4.16 -7.29 -11.83
C ARG A 41 2.78 -6.67 -11.93
N ILE A 42 2.37 -5.87 -10.94
CA ILE A 42 1.12 -5.08 -10.96
C ILE A 42 1.12 -4.16 -12.20
N GLN A 43 2.19 -3.39 -12.39
CA GLN A 43 2.35 -2.50 -13.54
C GLN A 43 2.17 -3.25 -14.86
N SER A 44 2.74 -4.45 -14.98
CA SER A 44 2.69 -5.24 -16.22
C SER A 44 1.28 -5.69 -16.60
N VAL A 45 0.36 -5.84 -15.63
CA VAL A 45 -1.03 -6.27 -15.87
C VAL A 45 -2.03 -5.12 -15.87
N THR A 46 -1.59 -3.90 -15.54
CA THR A 46 -2.41 -2.68 -15.61
C THR A 46 -2.44 -2.12 -17.03
N GLN A 47 -3.62 -1.78 -17.54
CA GLN A 47 -3.79 -1.03 -18.79
C GLN A 47 -3.91 0.47 -18.52
N GLN A 48 -4.79 0.86 -17.59
CA GLN A 48 -5.03 2.27 -17.29
C GLN A 48 -4.58 2.62 -15.88
N VAL A 49 -5.24 2.11 -14.84
CA VAL A 49 -5.04 2.52 -13.44
C VAL A 49 -4.67 1.35 -12.54
N ALA A 50 -3.73 1.60 -11.63
CA ALA A 50 -3.49 0.78 -10.45
C ALA A 50 -3.76 1.62 -9.18
N VAL A 51 -4.61 1.12 -8.29
CA VAL A 51 -4.82 1.69 -6.95
C VAL A 51 -4.09 0.80 -5.96
N ILE A 52 -3.09 1.35 -5.29
CA ILE A 52 -2.13 0.60 -4.48
C ILE A 52 -2.11 1.20 -3.08
N ALA A 53 -2.41 0.38 -2.09
CA ALA A 53 -2.31 0.75 -0.69
C ALA A 53 -1.25 -0.11 0.00
N THR A 54 -0.47 0.51 0.89
CA THR A 54 0.41 -0.21 1.82
C THR A 54 0.69 0.65 3.04
N VAL A 55 1.18 0.01 4.10
CA VAL A 55 1.63 0.70 5.32
C VAL A 55 2.71 1.74 5.00
N VAL A 56 2.68 2.87 5.71
CA VAL A 56 3.65 3.95 5.54
C VAL A 56 4.30 4.28 6.88
N TYR A 57 5.63 4.29 6.90
CA TYR A 57 6.39 4.74 8.05
C TYR A 57 6.29 6.27 8.18
N PRO A 58 5.89 6.83 9.34
CA PRO A 58 5.67 8.26 9.52
C PRO A 58 7.00 9.03 9.67
N LEU A 59 7.84 8.97 8.65
CA LEU A 59 9.11 9.67 8.57
C LEU A 59 9.04 10.73 7.47
N ALA A 60 8.86 11.99 7.89
CA ALA A 60 8.78 13.15 7.02
C ALA A 60 10.18 13.58 6.54
N THR A 61 10.65 12.98 5.45
CA THR A 61 11.89 13.32 4.74
C THR A 61 11.70 13.12 3.24
N PRO A 62 12.34 13.93 2.37
CA PRO A 62 12.36 13.69 0.93
C PRO A 62 13.16 12.43 0.54
N GLU A 63 13.99 11.89 1.44
CA GLU A 63 14.78 10.70 1.16
C GLU A 63 13.89 9.43 1.13
N PRO A 64 13.98 8.60 0.07
CA PRO A 64 13.25 7.36 0.00
C PRO A 64 13.88 6.32 0.94
N LEU A 65 13.27 6.15 2.13
CA LEU A 65 13.72 5.23 3.16
C LEU A 65 12.64 4.19 3.48
N ALA A 66 13.04 2.93 3.65
CA ALA A 66 12.17 1.87 4.10
C ALA A 66 12.74 1.20 5.35
N ARG A 67 11.91 1.10 6.39
CA ARG A 67 12.26 0.36 7.60
C ARG A 67 12.03 -1.12 7.35
N TYR A 68 13.07 -1.92 7.57
CA TYR A 68 12.95 -3.37 7.60
C TYR A 68 12.24 -3.80 8.90
N MET A 69 11.22 -4.64 8.76
CA MET A 69 10.36 -5.12 9.85
C MET A 69 10.35 -6.65 9.97
N GLY A 70 11.02 -7.37 9.07
CA GLY A 70 10.98 -8.83 9.03
C GLY A 70 11.54 -9.47 10.30
N GLU A 71 10.78 -10.40 10.86
CA GLU A 71 11.15 -11.22 12.02
C GLU A 71 10.64 -12.66 11.85
N PRO A 72 11.24 -13.67 12.52
CA PRO A 72 10.75 -15.04 12.46
C PRO A 72 9.27 -15.16 12.85
N GLY A 73 8.44 -15.70 11.97
CA GLY A 73 6.99 -15.80 12.19
C GLY A 73 6.20 -14.51 11.97
N GLY A 74 6.89 -13.39 11.69
CA GLY A 74 6.28 -12.12 11.33
C GLY A 74 5.67 -12.16 9.93
N PHE A 75 4.64 -11.33 9.72
CA PHE A 75 3.94 -11.21 8.44
C PHE A 75 4.25 -9.90 7.72
N THR A 76 5.18 -9.10 8.23
CA THR A 76 5.50 -7.78 7.68
C THR A 76 7.00 -7.69 7.39
N TRP A 77 7.35 -7.24 6.19
CA TRP A 77 8.74 -7.13 5.76
C TRP A 77 9.24 -5.69 5.71
N TRP A 78 8.43 -4.77 5.19
CA TRP A 78 8.88 -3.42 4.85
C TRP A 78 7.84 -2.36 5.22
N TYR A 79 8.31 -1.31 5.88
CA TYR A 79 7.58 -0.08 6.15
C TYR A 79 8.25 1.07 5.39
N PRO A 80 7.87 1.34 4.12
CA PRO A 80 8.38 2.48 3.37
C PRO A 80 7.86 3.79 3.97
N ASN A 81 8.67 4.85 4.01
CA ASN A 81 8.12 6.20 4.13
C ASN A 81 7.43 6.60 2.82
N ARG A 82 6.72 7.74 2.82
CA ARG A 82 6.02 8.23 1.63
C ARG A 82 6.94 8.34 0.40
N ALA A 83 8.12 8.94 0.56
CA ALA A 83 9.09 9.10 -0.52
C ALA A 83 9.55 7.75 -1.11
N ALA A 84 9.78 6.73 -0.27
CA ALA A 84 10.11 5.39 -0.72
C ALA A 84 8.96 4.73 -1.46
N PHE A 85 7.72 4.87 -0.98
CA PHE A 85 6.57 4.28 -1.66
C PHE A 85 6.36 4.89 -3.05
N GLU A 86 6.41 6.23 -3.15
CA GLU A 86 6.36 6.94 -4.44
C GLU A 86 7.53 6.52 -5.36
N ALA A 87 8.75 6.39 -4.82
CA ALA A 87 9.92 5.96 -5.58
C ALA A 87 9.81 4.51 -6.08
N MET A 88 9.25 3.60 -5.28
CA MET A 88 8.99 2.21 -5.69
C MET A 88 7.97 2.14 -6.82
N VAL A 89 6.88 2.91 -6.74
CA VAL A 89 5.87 3.02 -7.81
C VAL A 89 6.50 3.58 -9.08
N ARG A 90 7.28 4.66 -8.99
CA ARG A 90 8.03 5.20 -10.13
C ARG A 90 8.94 4.16 -10.76
N SER A 91 9.71 3.44 -9.94
CA SER A 91 10.69 2.45 -10.39
C SER A 91 10.03 1.22 -11.04
N ALA A 92 8.76 0.94 -10.73
CA ALA A 92 8.01 -0.13 -11.36
C ALA A 92 7.64 0.15 -12.83
N GLY A 93 7.80 1.39 -13.31
CA GLY A 93 7.59 1.76 -14.71
C GLY A 93 6.20 2.31 -15.03
N PHE A 94 5.43 2.75 -14.04
CA PHE A 94 4.22 3.52 -14.29
C PHE A 94 4.56 4.87 -14.95
N ALA A 95 3.72 5.32 -15.88
CA ALA A 95 3.89 6.58 -16.60
C ALA A 95 3.57 7.80 -15.73
N GLY A 96 2.71 7.66 -14.74
CA GLY A 96 2.43 8.68 -13.74
C GLY A 96 1.78 8.10 -12.48
N TRP A 97 1.77 8.89 -11.42
CA TRP A 97 1.14 8.55 -10.14
C TRP A 97 0.78 9.80 -9.34
N GLU A 98 -0.11 9.64 -8.37
CA GLU A 98 -0.44 10.64 -7.38
C GLU A 98 -0.63 10.00 -5.99
N TRP A 99 -0.26 10.75 -4.96
CA TRP A 99 -0.65 10.42 -3.60
C TRP A 99 -2.12 10.78 -3.43
N PHE A 100 -2.96 9.79 -3.15
CA PHE A 100 -4.41 10.00 -3.12
C PHE A 100 -4.94 10.21 -1.72
N SER A 101 -4.62 9.30 -0.79
CA SER A 101 -5.18 9.34 0.55
C SER A 101 -4.34 8.57 1.56
N GLU A 102 -4.69 8.75 2.82
CA GLU A 102 -4.16 7.99 3.94
C GLU A 102 -5.31 7.51 4.80
N PHE A 103 -5.18 6.31 5.36
CA PHE A 103 -6.14 5.79 6.32
C PHE A 103 -5.44 4.98 7.41
N ARG A 104 -6.02 4.98 8.61
CA ARG A 104 -5.58 4.12 9.70
C ARG A 104 -6.29 2.78 9.58
N LEU A 105 -5.54 1.70 9.55
CA LEU A 105 -6.13 0.35 9.53
C LEU A 105 -6.08 -0.21 10.95
N ASP A 106 -7.18 -0.05 11.69
CA ASP A 106 -7.27 -0.53 13.06
C ASP A 106 -7.31 -2.07 13.13
N TYR A 107 -6.75 -2.60 14.21
CA TYR A 107 -6.77 -4.04 14.45
C TYR A 107 -8.20 -4.51 14.76
N ALA A 108 -8.44 -5.81 14.58
CA ALA A 108 -9.76 -6.40 14.79
C ALA A 108 -10.30 -6.23 16.23
N ASP A 109 -9.42 -5.99 17.21
CA ASP A 109 -9.75 -5.74 18.61
C ASP A 109 -9.91 -4.23 18.94
N GLY A 110 -9.96 -3.37 17.92
CA GLY A 110 -10.19 -1.93 18.06
C GLY A 110 -8.96 -1.13 18.47
N GLN A 111 -7.80 -1.76 18.67
CA GLN A 111 -6.57 -1.02 18.92
C GLN A 111 -6.11 -0.28 17.65
N PRO A 112 -5.54 0.93 17.81
CA PRO A 112 -4.97 1.68 16.69
C PRO A 112 -3.92 0.87 15.94
N GLY A 113 -4.14 0.67 14.64
CA GLY A 113 -3.14 0.07 13.77
C GLY A 113 -2.35 1.10 12.97
N PRO A 114 -1.45 0.65 12.09
CA PRO A 114 -0.57 1.56 11.37
C PRO A 114 -1.32 2.29 10.24
N TYR A 115 -0.81 3.47 9.91
CA TYR A 115 -1.30 4.24 8.77
C TYR A 115 -0.88 3.60 7.45
N HIS A 116 -1.80 3.63 6.49
CA HIS A 116 -1.59 3.20 5.13
C HIS A 116 -1.72 4.41 4.21
N GLY A 117 -0.82 4.50 3.24
CA GLY A 117 -0.91 5.44 2.14
C GLY A 117 -1.50 4.77 0.93
N VAL A 118 -2.21 5.54 0.12
CA VAL A 118 -2.80 5.11 -1.15
C VAL A 118 -2.21 5.92 -2.28
N ILE A 119 -1.64 5.22 -3.26
CA ILE A 119 -1.20 5.80 -4.52
C ILE A 119 -2.13 5.31 -5.63
N ARG A 120 -2.55 6.23 -6.49
CA ARG A 120 -3.13 5.92 -7.80
C ARG A 120 -2.03 6.08 -8.83
N ALA A 121 -1.71 5.03 -9.58
CA ALA A 121 -0.69 5.02 -10.62
C ALA A 121 -1.30 4.62 -11.96
N TRP A 122 -0.69 5.01 -13.07
CA TRP A 122 -1.23 4.71 -14.40
C TRP A 122 -0.16 4.49 -15.47
N ASN A 123 -0.53 3.75 -16.53
CA ASN A 123 0.35 3.44 -17.67
C ASN A 123 0.08 4.32 -18.91
N THR A 124 -0.98 5.11 -18.89
CA THR A 124 -1.32 6.06 -19.96
C THR A 124 -0.40 7.29 -19.93
N PRO A 125 -0.18 7.99 -21.06
CA PRO A 125 0.67 9.18 -21.08
C PRO A 125 0.14 10.35 -20.24
N GLN A 126 -1.17 10.40 -20.00
CA GLN A 126 -1.84 11.37 -19.14
C GLN A 126 -2.68 10.64 -18.09
N ARG A 127 -3.08 11.34 -17.02
CA ARG A 127 -4.00 10.81 -16.00
C ARG A 127 -5.30 10.28 -16.66
N PRO A 128 -5.67 9.00 -16.45
CA PRO A 128 -6.88 8.43 -17.05
C PRO A 128 -8.16 9.10 -16.58
N ALA A 129 -9.12 9.27 -17.49
CA ALA A 129 -10.47 9.75 -17.18
C ALA A 129 -11.22 8.85 -16.17
N LEU A 130 -10.79 7.58 -16.03
CA LEU A 130 -11.27 6.67 -14.99
C LEU A 130 -11.14 7.23 -13.57
N LEU A 131 -10.26 8.22 -13.36
CA LEU A 131 -10.01 8.84 -12.07
C LEU A 131 -10.80 10.13 -11.82
N ASP A 132 -11.41 10.74 -12.85
CA ASP A 132 -11.92 12.12 -12.77
C ASP A 132 -13.03 12.31 -11.73
N ASP A 133 -13.93 11.34 -11.58
CA ASP A 133 -15.01 11.40 -10.57
C ASP A 133 -14.64 10.78 -9.22
N SER A 134 -13.42 10.24 -9.10
CA SER A 134 -12.97 9.54 -7.88
C SER A 134 -12.32 10.45 -6.83
N ASP A 135 -12.19 11.75 -7.14
CA ASP A 135 -11.61 12.75 -6.24
C ASP A 135 -12.58 13.24 -5.17
N GLN A 136 -13.87 12.93 -5.31
CA GLN A 136 -14.85 13.23 -4.27
C GLN A 136 -14.83 12.15 -3.19
N PRO A 137 -14.69 12.52 -1.90
CA PRO A 137 -14.87 11.56 -0.82
C PRO A 137 -16.28 10.96 -0.94
N PRO A 138 -16.44 9.62 -0.89
CA PRO A 138 -17.75 9.01 -0.92
C PRO A 138 -18.65 9.69 0.10
N THR A 139 -19.85 10.07 -0.32
CA THR A 139 -20.82 10.82 0.49
C THR A 139 -21.17 10.11 1.81
N ASN A 140 -20.85 8.82 1.91
CA ASN A 140 -21.16 7.94 3.04
C ASN A 140 -19.94 7.52 3.88
N LEU A 141 -18.76 8.13 3.71
CA LEU A 141 -17.62 7.84 4.61
C LEU A 141 -17.83 8.51 5.98
N VAL A 142 -17.72 7.71 7.03
CA VAL A 142 -17.68 8.20 8.42
C VAL A 142 -16.45 9.10 8.57
N LYS A 143 -16.69 10.40 8.75
CA LYS A 143 -15.64 11.42 8.85
C LYS A 143 -15.05 11.44 10.26
N GLU A 144 -14.02 10.64 10.52
CA GLU A 144 -13.08 10.96 11.62
C GLU A 144 -11.94 11.81 11.05
N LYS A 145 -12.02 13.12 11.27
CA LYS A 145 -10.87 14.02 11.09
C LYS A 145 -9.91 13.79 12.26
N VAL A 146 -8.76 13.17 12.01
CA VAL A 146 -7.66 13.17 12.97
C VAL A 146 -6.60 14.17 12.49
N THR A 147 -6.47 15.26 13.23
CA THR A 147 -5.46 16.30 13.00
C THR A 147 -4.11 15.80 13.50
N LEU A 148 -3.09 15.80 12.63
CA LEU A 148 -1.71 15.49 13.01
C LEU A 148 -1.19 16.59 13.96
N SER A 149 -0.89 16.26 15.21
CA SER A 149 0.02 17.06 16.03
C SER A 149 1.41 16.41 15.99
N ALA A 150 2.41 17.20 15.58
CA ALA A 150 3.81 16.82 15.73
C ALA A 150 4.13 16.75 17.23
N GLY A 151 4.14 15.54 17.80
CA GLY A 151 4.34 15.38 19.23
C GLY A 151 4.76 13.97 19.64
N GLY A 152 6.03 13.86 20.05
CA GLY A 152 6.46 12.87 21.04
C GLY A 152 7.01 11.55 20.51
N ALA A 153 8.26 11.27 20.89
CA ALA A 153 9.03 10.06 20.62
C ALA A 153 8.51 8.78 21.34
N GLY A 154 7.19 8.54 21.32
CA GLY A 154 6.52 7.45 22.06
C GLY A 154 5.88 6.35 21.21
N TRP A 155 5.99 6.38 19.89
CA TRP A 155 5.32 5.43 18.97
C TRP A 155 6.11 4.14 18.65
N LEU A 156 7.12 3.83 19.46
CA LEU A 156 7.79 2.53 19.47
C LEU A 156 7.15 1.79 20.66
N ASP A 157 6.26 0.80 20.56
CA ASP A 157 6.38 -0.46 19.84
C ASP A 157 5.13 -1.35 20.17
N PRO A 158 3.89 -0.94 19.84
CA PRO A 158 2.70 -1.74 20.20
C PRO A 158 2.58 -3.04 19.39
N TYR A 159 3.34 -3.17 18.28
CA TYR A 159 3.33 -4.39 17.46
C TYR A 159 4.05 -5.55 18.15
N LYS A 160 5.21 -5.32 18.80
CA LYS A 160 5.96 -6.39 19.47
C LYS A 160 5.25 -6.98 20.68
N GLU A 161 4.48 -6.19 21.43
CA GLU A 161 3.75 -6.70 22.60
C GLU A 161 2.65 -7.69 22.20
N LYS A 162 2.01 -7.49 21.05
CA LYS A 162 0.85 -8.29 20.62
C LYS A 162 1.24 -9.60 19.93
N VAL A 163 2.31 -9.60 19.14
CA VAL A 163 2.85 -10.82 18.51
C VAL A 163 3.38 -11.78 19.57
N ARG A 164 4.02 -11.26 20.65
CA ARG A 164 4.40 -12.07 21.82
C ARG A 164 3.20 -12.65 22.57
N GLY A 165 2.09 -11.92 22.64
CA GLY A 165 0.86 -12.40 23.30
C GLY A 165 0.11 -13.49 22.53
N LEU A 166 0.13 -13.45 21.20
CA LEU A 166 -0.56 -14.40 20.33
C LEU A 166 0.19 -15.71 20.11
N LEU A 167 1.53 -15.71 20.22
CA LEU A 167 2.36 -16.89 19.95
C LEU A 167 2.75 -17.72 21.17
N GLY A 168 2.32 -17.36 22.38
CA GLY A 168 2.39 -18.26 23.55
C GLY A 168 3.71 -19.03 23.72
N ARG A 169 4.73 -18.33 24.23
CA ARG A 169 6.09 -18.81 24.62
C ARG A 169 7.13 -18.89 23.50
#